data_AF-A0A136Q2I1-F1
#
_entry.id   AF-A0A136Q2I1-F1
#
_cell.length_a   1.000
_cell.length_b   1.000
_cell.length_c   1.000
_cell.angle_alpha   90.00
_cell.angle_beta   90.00
_cell.angle_gamma   90.00
#
_symmetry.space_group_name_H-M   'P 1'
#
loop_
_entity.id
_entity.type
_entity.pdbx_description
1 polymer ?
#
loop_
_entity_poly.entity_id
_entity_poly.type
_entity_poly.pdbx_seq_one_letter_code
_entity_poly.pdbx_strand_id
1 'polypeptide(L)'
;MGSAIKKGLEMIKVLISGANGKMGQMIAACVSETEDMVVVAGVDKMPDIRQNPFPVYDDFSRVVESVDVIIDFSRPDALHGLLDFAQAKNIPAVLATTGYSANDKMMIVKYSGHIPVFFSANMSLGVNLQMELCKTASEFLGSKFDIEIIEKHHNQKVDAPSGTALAIADKINEVFSGEKEYVYGRTPKVRAKRQQKEIGIHAVRGGTVVGEHDVLFLGNDEIIEVHHRALSRQVFAEGAVRAAQFLIGRSAGLYSMEDIISGKKIVSSIYVEEENNAIVTLINMPHDPVYIADVFDHIAKNSVNIATISQAYPQDGTVDITFSVASLDLETVRAALDEVESLSYKCVSDITKLTIEGDGMARQYGVVSKLFSALAANRIKTYIVTDSETRISFCLKNQDATKAIKAVTQAFGL
;
A
#
# COMPACT_ATOMS: atom_id res chain seq x y z
N MET A 1 -0.26 -22.44 39.89
CA MET A 1 0.24 -22.77 38.54
C MET A 1 -0.87 -22.41 37.56
N GLY A 2 -0.75 -21.50 36.59
CA GLY A 2 0.35 -20.60 36.25
C GLY A 2 -0.22 -19.21 35.97
N SER A 3 0.28 -18.24 36.74
CA SER A 3 0.27 -16.82 36.38
C SER A 3 1.26 -16.67 35.23
N ALA A 4 0.74 -16.65 34.00
CA ALA A 4 1.50 -16.21 32.85
C ALA A 4 1.40 -14.68 32.81
N ILE A 5 2.54 -14.06 33.05
CA ILE A 5 2.85 -12.64 33.03
C ILE A 5 2.21 -11.98 31.78
N LYS A 6 1.10 -11.25 31.97
CA LYS A 6 0.73 -10.16 31.05
C LYS A 6 1.78 -9.06 31.28
N LYS A 7 2.81 -8.99 30.44
CA LYS A 7 3.55 -7.73 30.25
C LYS A 7 2.51 -6.67 29.92
N GLY A 8 2.39 -5.64 30.75
CA GLY A 8 1.49 -4.52 30.47
C GLY A 8 1.81 -3.96 29.10
N LEU A 9 0.83 -3.94 28.19
CA LEU A 9 0.95 -3.12 27.00
C LEU A 9 0.98 -1.66 27.49
N GLU A 10 2.05 -0.94 27.19
CA GLU A 10 2.04 0.52 27.38
C GLU A 10 0.96 1.11 26.47
N MET A 11 0.07 1.90 27.06
CA MET A 11 -0.98 2.61 26.33
C MET A 11 -0.35 3.61 25.36
N ILE A 12 -0.85 3.67 24.13
CA ILE A 12 -0.43 4.66 23.13
C ILE A 12 -0.91 6.05 23.59
N LYS A 13 0.04 6.97 23.79
CA LYS A 13 -0.21 8.34 24.26
C LYS A 13 -0.51 9.26 23.08
N VAL A 14 -1.74 9.72 23.01
CA VAL A 14 -2.27 10.52 21.90
C VAL A 14 -2.25 12.01 22.25
N LEU A 15 -1.73 12.82 21.33
CA LEU A 15 -1.94 14.26 21.31
C LEU A 15 -2.99 14.62 20.25
N ILE A 16 -3.98 15.42 20.62
CA ILE A 16 -5.03 15.88 19.70
C ILE A 16 -4.77 17.34 19.30
N SER A 17 -4.54 17.60 18.02
CA SER A 17 -4.49 18.95 17.47
C SER A 17 -5.89 19.38 16.99
N GLY A 18 -6.36 20.53 17.48
CA GLY A 18 -7.75 20.97 17.38
C GLY A 18 -8.65 20.36 18.46
N ALA A 19 -8.10 20.12 19.66
CA ALA A 19 -8.75 19.36 20.74
C ALA A 19 -10.11 19.92 21.17
N ASN A 20 -10.30 21.25 21.13
CA ASN A 20 -11.56 21.89 21.55
C ASN A 20 -12.59 21.98 20.41
N GLY A 21 -12.20 21.62 19.20
CA GLY A 21 -13.09 21.51 18.05
C GLY A 21 -14.07 20.33 18.15
N LYS A 22 -15.10 20.33 17.30
CA LYS A 22 -16.11 19.25 17.25
C LYS A 22 -15.48 17.88 17.01
N MET A 23 -14.54 17.79 16.07
CA MET A 23 -13.84 16.55 15.76
C MET A 23 -12.84 16.17 16.86
N GLY A 24 -12.09 17.13 17.42
CA GLY A 24 -11.18 16.86 18.54
C GLY A 24 -11.89 16.21 19.73
N GLN A 25 -13.09 16.67 20.07
CA GLN A 25 -13.92 16.07 21.12
C GLN A 25 -14.43 14.67 20.77
N MET A 26 -14.80 14.42 19.51
CA MET A 26 -15.19 13.08 19.06
C MET A 26 -14.02 12.10 19.10
N ILE A 27 -12.81 12.55 18.74
CA ILE A 27 -11.59 11.75 18.82
C ILE A 27 -11.26 11.46 20.27
N ALA A 28 -11.33 12.45 21.17
CA ALA A 28 -11.10 12.24 22.59
C ALA A 28 -12.06 11.20 23.19
N ALA A 29 -13.36 11.27 22.84
CA ALA A 29 -14.34 10.27 23.24
C ALA A 29 -14.01 8.87 22.67
N CYS A 30 -13.69 8.78 21.38
CA CYS A 30 -13.34 7.52 20.73
C CYS A 30 -12.08 6.88 21.33
N VAL A 31 -11.05 7.68 21.63
CA VAL A 31 -9.84 7.22 22.32
C VAL A 31 -10.16 6.74 23.74
N SER A 32 -11.07 7.40 24.47
CA SER A 32 -11.46 6.96 25.82
C SER A 32 -12.18 5.60 25.85
N GLU A 33 -12.77 5.19 24.73
CA GLU A 33 -13.41 3.88 24.54
C GLU A 33 -12.44 2.82 23.97
N THR A 34 -11.20 3.19 23.67
CA THR A 34 -10.20 2.33 23.04
C THR A 34 -9.21 1.79 24.09
N GLU A 35 -9.13 0.46 24.24
CA GLU A 35 -8.41 -0.18 25.35
C GLU A 35 -6.89 0.06 25.38
N ASP A 36 -6.27 0.40 24.25
CA ASP A 36 -4.82 0.54 24.09
C ASP A 36 -4.34 1.98 23.86
N MET A 37 -5.22 2.98 24.02
CA MET A 37 -4.90 4.38 23.75
C MET A 37 -5.37 5.31 24.87
N VAL A 38 -4.65 6.42 25.08
CA VAL A 38 -5.02 7.45 26.06
C VAL A 38 -4.67 8.83 25.52
N VAL A 39 -5.58 9.80 25.66
CA VAL A 39 -5.28 11.20 25.35
C VAL A 39 -4.47 11.79 26.49
N VAL A 40 -3.25 12.27 26.20
CA VAL A 40 -2.35 12.86 27.19
C VAL A 40 -2.31 14.38 27.14
N ALA A 41 -2.59 14.97 25.97
CA ALA A 41 -2.59 16.42 25.79
C ALA A 41 -3.42 16.81 24.55
N GLY A 42 -3.85 18.07 24.52
CA GLY A 42 -4.44 18.71 23.35
C GLY A 42 -3.68 19.98 22.96
N VAL A 43 -3.81 20.38 21.70
CA VAL A 43 -3.39 21.72 21.24
C VAL A 43 -4.59 22.39 20.56
N ASP A 44 -4.89 23.62 20.96
CA ASP A 44 -5.96 24.44 20.37
C ASP A 44 -5.69 25.93 20.59
N LYS A 45 -6.06 26.80 19.65
CA LYS A 45 -5.86 28.26 19.77
C LYS A 45 -6.60 28.88 20.96
N MET A 46 -7.68 28.24 21.40
CA MET A 46 -8.45 28.65 22.58
C MET A 46 -8.41 27.52 23.62
N PRO A 47 -7.30 27.34 24.35
CA PRO A 47 -7.12 26.19 25.25
C PRO A 47 -8.18 26.13 26.35
N ASP A 48 -8.59 27.28 26.88
CA ASP A 48 -9.49 27.39 28.03
C ASP A 48 -11.00 27.42 27.66
N ILE A 49 -11.37 27.34 26.38
CA ILE A 49 -12.78 27.45 25.96
C ILE A 49 -13.63 26.27 26.44
N ARG A 50 -12.99 25.16 26.83
CA ARG A 50 -13.64 23.93 27.25
C ARG A 50 -12.78 23.22 28.31
N GLN A 51 -13.44 22.62 29.29
CA GLN A 51 -12.79 21.72 30.24
C GLN A 51 -12.59 20.33 29.60
N ASN A 52 -11.36 19.84 29.64
CA ASN A 52 -10.97 18.51 29.17
C ASN A 52 -10.33 17.71 30.32
N PRO A 53 -10.37 16.37 30.29
CA PRO A 53 -9.69 15.53 31.28
C PRO A 53 -8.16 15.49 31.11
N PHE A 54 -7.64 16.19 30.09
CA PHE A 54 -6.22 16.33 29.75
C PHE A 54 -5.89 17.81 29.54
N PRO A 55 -4.62 18.23 29.73
CA PRO A 55 -4.21 19.61 29.48
C PRO A 55 -4.33 19.97 28.00
N VAL A 56 -4.75 21.20 27.73
CA VAL A 56 -4.79 21.77 26.37
C VAL A 56 -3.87 22.98 26.32
N TYR A 57 -2.94 22.98 25.37
CA TYR A 57 -1.98 24.06 25.15
C TYR A 57 -2.39 24.91 23.94
N ASP A 58 -1.92 26.16 23.88
CA ASP A 58 -2.08 27.05 22.73
C ASP A 58 -1.00 26.85 21.65
N ASP A 59 0.08 26.13 21.97
CA ASP A 59 1.22 25.89 21.10
C ASP A 59 1.89 24.54 21.40
N PHE A 60 2.38 23.86 20.34
CA PHE A 60 3.02 22.55 20.45
C PHE A 60 4.32 22.57 21.28
N SER A 61 5.04 23.71 21.31
CA SER A 61 6.29 23.84 22.08
C SER A 61 6.09 23.74 23.60
N ARG A 62 4.86 23.96 24.09
CA ARG A 62 4.52 23.91 25.52
C ARG A 62 4.12 22.52 26.01
N VAL A 63 3.97 21.55 25.10
CA VAL A 63 3.59 20.17 25.43
C VAL A 63 4.76 19.47 26.14
N VAL A 64 4.56 19.17 27.43
CA VAL A 64 5.56 18.53 28.29
C VAL A 64 5.38 17.02 28.39
N GLU A 65 4.20 16.53 28.01
CA GLU A 65 3.82 15.13 28.08
C GLU A 65 4.60 14.29 27.07
N SER A 66 4.81 13.02 27.41
CA SER A 66 5.27 12.01 26.46
C SER A 66 4.15 11.69 25.49
N VAL A 67 4.40 11.82 24.19
CA VAL A 67 3.42 11.62 23.13
C VAL A 67 3.96 10.58 22.15
N ASP A 68 3.13 9.60 21.82
CA ASP A 68 3.48 8.52 20.90
C ASP A 68 2.89 8.74 19.50
N VAL A 69 1.81 9.52 19.38
CA VAL A 69 1.18 9.86 18.09
C VAL A 69 0.36 11.15 18.18
N ILE A 70 0.34 11.92 17.10
CA ILE A 70 -0.51 13.11 16.94
C ILE A 70 -1.69 12.80 16.03
N ILE A 71 -2.89 13.22 16.40
CA ILE A 71 -4.08 13.21 15.53
C ILE A 71 -4.54 14.65 15.31
N ASP A 72 -4.53 15.10 14.05
CA ASP A 72 -4.84 16.47 13.65
C ASP A 72 -6.17 16.59 12.90
N PHE A 73 -7.11 17.28 13.55
CA PHE A 73 -8.36 17.75 12.96
C PHE A 73 -8.57 19.21 13.36
N SER A 74 -7.68 20.07 12.85
CA SER A 74 -7.61 21.47 13.23
C SER A 74 -7.87 22.39 12.03
N ARG A 75 -6.90 23.24 11.69
CA ARG A 75 -6.91 24.21 10.62
C ARG A 75 -5.55 24.22 9.94
N PRO A 76 -5.45 24.61 8.66
CA PRO A 76 -4.19 24.56 7.92
C PRO A 76 -3.03 25.31 8.60
N ASP A 77 -3.30 26.36 9.36
CA ASP A 77 -2.29 27.17 10.06
C ASP A 77 -1.60 26.45 11.24
N ALA A 78 -2.14 25.33 11.72
CA ALA A 78 -1.51 24.50 12.75
C ALA A 78 -0.39 23.58 12.20
N LEU A 79 -0.35 23.36 10.88
CA LEU A 79 0.49 22.34 10.25
C LEU A 79 1.98 22.49 10.56
N HIS A 80 2.50 23.72 10.48
CA HIS A 80 3.94 23.98 10.62
C HIS A 80 4.43 23.64 12.03
N GLY A 81 3.78 24.19 13.06
CA GLY A 81 4.13 23.91 14.45
C GLY A 81 3.94 22.43 14.81
N LEU A 82 2.92 21.78 14.23
CA LEU A 82 2.70 20.35 14.40
C LEU A 82 3.86 19.53 13.83
N LEU A 83 4.22 19.76 12.56
CA LEU A 83 5.25 19.00 11.87
C LEU A 83 6.64 19.22 12.49
N ASP A 84 6.96 20.45 12.90
CA ASP A 84 8.21 20.77 13.60
C ASP A 84 8.32 20.01 14.93
N PHE A 85 7.24 20.01 15.73
CA PHE A 85 7.18 19.26 16.98
C PHE A 85 7.28 17.74 16.75
N ALA A 86 6.54 17.24 15.76
CA ALA A 86 6.53 15.82 15.40
C ALA A 86 7.92 15.36 14.96
N GLN A 87 8.60 16.11 14.11
CA GLN A 87 9.95 15.78 13.65
C GLN A 87 10.98 15.84 14.78
N ALA A 88 10.96 16.90 15.60
CA ALA A 88 11.92 17.09 16.68
C ALA A 88 11.88 15.95 17.72
N LYS A 89 10.70 15.36 17.93
CA LYS A 89 10.49 14.25 18.86
C LYS A 89 10.35 12.88 18.17
N ASN A 90 10.48 12.81 16.85
CA ASN A 90 10.26 11.61 16.03
C ASN A 90 8.89 10.93 16.28
N ILE A 91 7.83 11.74 16.33
CA ILE A 91 6.46 11.31 16.63
C ILE A 91 5.68 11.17 15.30
N PRO A 92 4.99 10.05 15.06
CA PRO A 92 4.09 9.90 13.93
C PRO A 92 2.89 10.85 13.99
N ALA A 93 2.41 11.29 12.82
CA ALA A 93 1.32 12.25 12.72
C ALA A 93 0.22 11.79 11.76
N VAL A 94 -1.03 11.79 12.23
CA VAL A 94 -2.24 11.63 11.42
C VAL A 94 -2.78 13.01 11.08
N LEU A 95 -2.77 13.37 9.81
CA LEU A 95 -3.22 14.66 9.28
C LEU A 95 -4.55 14.47 8.53
N ALA A 96 -5.64 14.94 9.14
CA ALA A 96 -6.99 14.89 8.57
C ALA A 96 -7.57 16.27 8.23
N THR A 97 -6.83 17.34 8.51
CA THR A 97 -7.24 18.70 8.18
C THR A 97 -7.35 18.87 6.67
N THR A 98 -8.43 19.50 6.22
CA THR A 98 -8.68 19.80 4.81
C THR A 98 -8.30 21.25 4.49
N GLY A 99 -8.15 21.57 3.20
CA GLY A 99 -7.85 22.94 2.76
C GLY A 99 -6.36 23.32 2.75
N TYR A 100 -5.46 22.34 2.84
CA TYR A 100 -4.02 22.56 2.64
C TYR A 100 -3.69 23.09 1.24
N SER A 101 -2.81 24.08 1.18
CA SER A 101 -2.25 24.60 -0.06
C SER A 101 -1.30 23.59 -0.73
N ALA A 102 -0.89 23.87 -1.97
CA ALA A 102 0.13 23.06 -2.64
C ALA A 102 1.46 23.04 -1.86
N ASN A 103 1.85 24.17 -1.28
CA ASN A 103 3.05 24.27 -0.45
C ASN A 103 2.95 23.44 0.83
N ASP A 104 1.78 23.45 1.49
CA ASP A 104 1.52 22.62 2.67
C ASP A 104 1.65 21.12 2.33
N LYS A 105 1.10 20.68 1.19
CA LYS A 105 1.24 19.29 0.73
C LYS A 105 2.68 18.91 0.42
N MET A 106 3.45 19.80 -0.21
CA MET A 106 4.89 19.57 -0.42
C MET A 106 5.64 19.45 0.91
N MET A 107 5.25 20.23 1.92
CA MET A 107 5.81 20.12 3.25
C MET A 107 5.49 18.77 3.91
N ILE A 108 4.23 18.32 3.86
CA ILE A 108 3.82 17.00 4.35
C ILE A 108 4.71 15.90 3.73
N VAL A 109 4.91 15.92 2.41
CA VAL A 109 5.77 14.97 1.69
C VAL A 109 7.24 15.08 2.14
N LYS A 110 7.74 16.28 2.40
CA LYS A 110 9.11 16.46 2.89
C LYS A 110 9.29 15.85 4.29
N TYR A 111 8.36 16.10 5.21
CA TYR A 111 8.43 15.58 6.58
C TYR A 111 8.20 14.07 6.64
N SER A 112 7.41 13.52 5.72
CA SER A 112 7.22 12.06 5.64
C SER A 112 8.50 11.28 5.31
N GLY A 113 9.54 11.93 4.78
CA GLY A 113 10.87 11.35 4.63
C GLY A 113 11.63 11.17 5.97
N HIS A 114 11.14 11.74 7.06
CA HIS A 114 11.78 11.73 8.38
C HIS A 114 10.92 11.09 9.46
N ILE A 115 9.60 11.23 9.38
CA ILE A 115 8.64 10.67 10.35
C ILE A 115 7.50 9.94 9.61
N PRO A 116 6.78 9.01 10.26
CA PRO A 116 5.59 8.42 9.68
C PRO A 116 4.47 9.46 9.64
N VAL A 117 3.95 9.75 8.45
CA VAL A 117 2.84 10.69 8.27
C VAL A 117 1.69 9.97 7.60
N PHE A 118 0.53 9.95 8.23
CA PHE A 118 -0.71 9.50 7.62
C PHE A 118 -1.51 10.71 7.16
N PHE A 119 -1.81 10.81 5.86
CA PHE A 119 -2.54 11.93 5.31
C PHE A 119 -3.79 11.46 4.58
N SER A 120 -4.96 11.94 4.99
CA SER A 120 -6.22 11.70 4.29
C SER A 120 -7.21 12.83 4.48
N ALA A 121 -7.84 13.27 3.40
CA ALA A 121 -8.93 14.25 3.44
C ALA A 121 -10.26 13.65 3.93
N ASN A 122 -10.37 12.31 4.01
CA ASN A 122 -11.54 11.62 4.52
C ASN A 122 -11.13 10.43 5.40
N MET A 123 -11.40 10.53 6.70
CA MET A 123 -11.06 9.49 7.66
C MET A 123 -12.13 8.41 7.84
N SER A 124 -13.19 8.37 7.03
CA SER A 124 -14.15 7.26 7.08
C SER A 124 -13.60 6.04 6.36
N LEU A 125 -13.40 4.94 7.08
CA LEU A 125 -13.01 3.67 6.45
C LEU A 125 -14.03 3.17 5.44
N GLY A 126 -15.33 3.33 5.73
CA GLY A 126 -16.40 2.89 4.84
C GLY A 126 -16.39 3.64 3.51
N VAL A 127 -16.14 4.96 3.54
CA VAL A 127 -16.02 5.77 2.31
C VAL A 127 -14.80 5.35 1.50
N ASN A 128 -13.65 5.15 2.15
CA ASN A 128 -12.44 4.75 1.43
C ASN A 128 -12.56 3.34 0.86
N LEU A 129 -13.20 2.40 1.57
CA LEU A 129 -13.52 1.08 1.04
C LEU A 129 -14.48 1.17 -0.15
N GLN A 130 -15.51 2.01 -0.06
CA GLN A 130 -16.43 2.25 -1.18
C GLN A 130 -15.66 2.75 -2.42
N MET A 131 -14.75 3.72 -2.26
CA MET A 131 -13.94 4.23 -3.37
C MET A 131 -13.12 3.12 -4.04
N GLU A 132 -12.46 2.25 -3.26
CA GLU A 132 -11.70 1.11 -3.80
C GLU A 132 -12.60 0.06 -4.49
N LEU A 133 -13.79 -0.22 -3.93
CA LEU A 133 -14.77 -1.09 -4.57
C LEU A 133 -15.26 -0.51 -5.90
N CYS A 134 -15.55 0.79 -5.94
CA CYS A 134 -15.96 1.48 -7.16
C CYS A 134 -14.85 1.49 -8.21
N LYS A 135 -13.59 1.69 -7.80
CA LYS A 135 -12.44 1.59 -8.70
C LYS A 135 -12.33 0.18 -9.29
N THR A 136 -12.34 -0.84 -8.44
CA THR A 136 -12.27 -2.26 -8.85
C THR A 136 -13.42 -2.62 -9.80
N ALA A 137 -14.65 -2.20 -9.47
CA ALA A 137 -15.80 -2.41 -10.34
C ALA A 137 -15.62 -1.71 -11.70
N SER A 138 -15.07 -0.50 -11.71
CA SER A 138 -14.82 0.25 -12.94
C SER A 138 -13.78 -0.42 -13.84
N GLU A 139 -12.71 -0.97 -13.25
CA GLU A 139 -11.67 -1.72 -13.97
C GLU A 139 -12.24 -2.97 -14.65
N PHE A 140 -13.13 -3.68 -13.96
CA PHE A 140 -13.74 -4.92 -14.47
C PHE A 140 -14.85 -4.66 -15.50
N LEU A 141 -15.76 -3.72 -15.22
CA LEU A 141 -16.94 -3.46 -16.04
C LEU A 141 -16.62 -2.60 -17.28
N GLY A 142 -15.58 -1.77 -17.19
CA GLY A 142 -15.11 -0.90 -18.27
C GLY A 142 -16.17 0.10 -18.75
N SER A 143 -16.07 0.49 -20.02
CA SER A 143 -16.93 1.53 -20.61
C SER A 143 -18.35 1.05 -21.00
N LYS A 144 -18.67 -0.23 -20.78
CA LYS A 144 -20.00 -0.80 -21.12
C LYS A 144 -21.10 -0.42 -20.13
N PHE A 145 -20.72 0.02 -18.93
CA PHE A 145 -21.65 0.43 -17.89
C PHE A 145 -21.68 1.95 -17.79
N ASP A 146 -22.89 2.49 -17.73
CA ASP A 146 -23.11 3.89 -17.41
C ASP A 146 -22.89 4.09 -15.91
N ILE A 147 -22.12 5.13 -15.53
CA ILE A 147 -21.76 5.40 -14.15
C ILE A 147 -22.53 6.65 -13.67
N GLU A 148 -23.26 6.49 -12.58
CA GLU A 148 -24.00 7.58 -11.92
C GLU A 148 -23.73 7.57 -10.42
N ILE A 149 -23.52 8.75 -9.84
CA ILE A 149 -23.26 8.96 -8.41
C ILE A 149 -24.41 9.79 -7.85
N ILE A 150 -25.04 9.29 -6.79
CA ILE A 150 -26.08 10.03 -6.05
C ILE A 150 -25.58 10.25 -4.63
N GLU A 151 -25.56 11.50 -4.19
CA GLU A 151 -25.18 11.86 -2.82
C GLU A 151 -26.32 12.56 -2.08
N LYS A 152 -26.49 12.24 -0.80
CA LYS A 152 -27.54 12.80 0.05
C LYS A 152 -26.93 13.38 1.33
N HIS A 153 -27.28 14.62 1.64
CA HIS A 153 -26.84 15.30 2.86
C HIS A 153 -27.94 16.18 3.44
N HIS A 154 -27.74 16.63 4.67
CA HIS A 154 -28.60 17.57 5.37
C HIS A 154 -28.82 18.87 4.59
N ASN A 155 -29.93 19.56 4.90
CA ASN A 155 -30.34 20.79 4.21
C ASN A 155 -29.39 21.99 4.42
N GLN A 156 -28.50 21.94 5.42
CA GLN A 156 -27.50 22.99 5.69
C GLN A 156 -26.18 22.82 4.91
N LYS A 157 -26.00 21.75 4.13
CA LYS A 157 -24.74 21.53 3.40
C LYS A 157 -24.69 22.46 2.18
N VAL A 158 -23.65 23.29 2.13
CA VAL A 158 -23.51 24.39 1.17
C VAL A 158 -22.95 23.92 -0.17
N ASP A 159 -21.92 23.07 -0.14
CA ASP A 159 -21.28 22.52 -1.33
C ASP A 159 -22.15 21.45 -1.99
N ALA A 160 -22.20 21.43 -3.33
CA ALA A 160 -22.85 20.41 -4.15
C ALA A 160 -22.15 20.32 -5.53
N PRO A 161 -21.66 19.14 -5.94
CA PRO A 161 -21.59 17.89 -5.18
C PRO A 161 -20.68 17.97 -3.95
N SER A 162 -20.86 17.03 -3.02
CA SER A 162 -19.99 16.89 -1.86
C SER A 162 -18.56 16.53 -2.28
N GLY A 163 -17.57 16.95 -1.50
CA GLY A 163 -16.16 16.56 -1.73
C GLY A 163 -15.95 15.04 -1.83
N THR A 164 -16.69 14.24 -1.05
CA THR A 164 -16.66 12.77 -1.16
C THR A 164 -17.19 12.27 -2.49
N ALA A 165 -18.27 12.85 -3.02
CA ALA A 165 -18.82 12.45 -4.31
C ALA A 165 -17.84 12.77 -5.47
N LEU A 166 -17.16 13.92 -5.39
CA LEU A 166 -16.10 14.26 -6.32
C LEU A 166 -14.91 13.29 -6.19
N ALA A 167 -14.46 12.99 -4.98
CA ALA A 167 -13.37 12.04 -4.75
C ALA A 167 -13.69 10.63 -5.31
N ILE A 168 -14.93 10.16 -5.15
CA ILE A 168 -15.38 8.90 -5.75
C ILE A 168 -15.35 9.00 -7.29
N ALA A 169 -15.85 10.10 -7.86
CA ALA A 169 -15.84 10.32 -9.31
C ALA A 169 -14.41 10.40 -9.88
N ASP A 170 -13.50 11.08 -9.18
CA ASP A 170 -12.08 11.21 -9.52
C ASP A 170 -11.43 9.83 -9.52
N LYS A 171 -11.62 9.04 -8.45
CA LYS A 171 -11.06 7.69 -8.31
C LYS A 171 -11.56 6.73 -9.40
N ILE A 172 -12.82 6.82 -9.77
CA ILE A 172 -13.39 6.07 -10.91
C ILE A 172 -12.75 6.56 -12.22
N ASN A 173 -12.60 7.86 -12.41
CA ASN A 173 -12.08 8.44 -13.65
C ASN A 173 -10.58 8.15 -13.86
N GLU A 174 -9.81 7.93 -12.79
CA GLU A 174 -8.42 7.44 -12.87
C GLU A 174 -8.32 6.16 -13.72
N VAL A 175 -9.27 5.23 -13.57
CA VAL A 175 -9.35 3.98 -14.35
C VAL A 175 -9.50 4.26 -15.84
N PHE A 176 -10.18 5.35 -16.19
CA PHE A 176 -10.40 5.79 -17.57
C PHE A 176 -9.42 6.87 -18.01
N SER A 177 -8.24 6.98 -17.35
CA SER A 177 -7.20 7.97 -17.68
C SER A 177 -7.70 9.42 -17.66
N GLY A 178 -8.73 9.72 -16.87
CA GLY A 178 -9.32 11.07 -16.78
C GLY A 178 -10.22 11.46 -17.95
N GLU A 179 -10.55 10.54 -18.86
CA GLU A 179 -11.32 10.87 -20.07
C GLU A 179 -12.83 11.06 -19.84
N LYS A 180 -13.35 10.72 -18.65
CA LYS A 180 -14.77 10.90 -18.34
C LYS A 180 -15.07 12.34 -17.95
N GLU A 181 -16.23 12.82 -18.39
CA GLU A 181 -16.75 14.15 -18.13
C GLU A 181 -17.80 14.12 -17.01
N TYR A 182 -17.72 15.04 -16.05
CA TYR A 182 -18.68 15.11 -14.94
C TYR A 182 -19.91 15.92 -15.32
N VAL A 183 -21.09 15.29 -15.22
CA VAL A 183 -22.38 15.91 -15.54
C VAL A 183 -23.19 16.10 -14.26
N TYR A 184 -23.39 17.35 -13.87
CA TYR A 184 -24.09 17.71 -12.63
C TYR A 184 -25.60 17.85 -12.86
N GLY A 185 -26.34 16.78 -12.57
CA GLY A 185 -27.78 16.71 -12.78
C GLY A 185 -28.22 16.67 -14.26
N ARG A 186 -29.50 16.36 -14.49
CA ARG A 186 -30.11 16.37 -15.82
C ARG A 186 -31.30 17.33 -15.82
N THR A 187 -31.29 18.32 -16.71
CA THR A 187 -32.35 19.37 -16.75
C THR A 187 -33.14 19.31 -18.06
N PRO A 188 -34.41 19.78 -18.09
CA PRO A 188 -35.23 19.78 -19.30
C PRO A 188 -34.63 20.57 -20.48
N LYS A 189 -33.67 21.47 -20.23
CA LYS A 189 -32.96 22.24 -21.26
C LYS A 189 -31.94 21.38 -22.03
N VAL A 190 -31.49 20.28 -21.46
CA VAL A 190 -30.57 19.33 -22.10
C VAL A 190 -31.39 18.24 -22.78
N ARG A 191 -31.72 18.44 -24.06
CA ARG A 191 -32.42 17.44 -24.90
C ARG A 191 -31.42 16.59 -25.68
N ALA A 192 -30.65 15.78 -24.96
CA ALA A 192 -29.67 14.86 -25.55
C ALA A 192 -29.72 13.50 -24.86
N LYS A 193 -29.34 12.44 -25.59
CA LYS A 193 -29.05 11.13 -25.00
C LYS A 193 -27.79 11.25 -24.14
N ARG A 194 -27.69 10.41 -23.09
CA ARG A 194 -26.47 10.24 -22.29
C ARG A 194 -25.31 9.82 -23.21
N GLN A 195 -24.17 10.48 -23.06
CA GLN A 195 -22.94 10.09 -23.72
C GLN A 195 -22.16 9.10 -22.86
N GLN A 196 -21.46 8.17 -23.50
CA GLN A 196 -20.69 7.12 -22.82
C GLN A 196 -19.54 7.67 -21.96
N LYS A 197 -19.07 8.89 -22.27
CA LYS A 197 -18.02 9.58 -21.51
C LYS A 197 -18.53 10.25 -20.24
N GLU A 198 -19.83 10.27 -19.98
CA GLU A 198 -20.37 10.92 -18.77
C GLU A 198 -20.12 10.07 -17.52
N ILE A 199 -19.80 10.73 -16.41
CA ILE A 199 -20.12 10.29 -15.04
C ILE A 199 -21.16 11.29 -14.51
N GLY A 200 -22.39 10.82 -14.30
CA GLY A 200 -23.45 11.67 -13.77
C GLY A 200 -23.33 11.83 -12.26
N ILE A 201 -23.51 13.04 -11.73
CA ILE A 201 -23.43 13.31 -10.29
C ILE A 201 -24.67 14.10 -9.87
N HIS A 202 -25.43 13.56 -8.91
CA HIS A 202 -26.69 14.10 -8.42
C HIS A 202 -26.62 14.36 -6.92
N ALA A 203 -26.98 15.57 -6.50
CA ALA A 203 -26.94 15.99 -5.10
C ALA A 203 -28.35 16.18 -4.54
N VAL A 204 -28.65 15.50 -3.43
CA VAL A 204 -29.88 15.63 -2.66
C VAL A 204 -29.58 16.35 -1.34
N ARG A 205 -30.40 17.37 -1.01
CA ARG A 205 -30.30 18.13 0.23
C ARG A 205 -31.61 18.05 0.99
N GLY A 206 -31.60 17.49 2.19
CA GLY A 206 -32.83 17.33 2.98
C GLY A 206 -32.60 16.82 4.40
N GLY A 207 -33.42 17.32 5.33
CA GLY A 207 -33.42 16.87 6.73
C GLY A 207 -32.04 16.96 7.39
N THR A 208 -31.70 15.89 8.13
CA THR A 208 -30.49 15.78 8.97
C THR A 208 -29.54 14.68 8.49
N VAL A 209 -29.61 14.27 7.22
CA VAL A 209 -28.77 13.21 6.66
C VAL A 209 -27.29 13.56 6.83
N VAL A 210 -26.52 12.71 7.50
CA VAL A 210 -25.08 12.96 7.74
C VAL A 210 -24.28 12.90 6.45
N GLY A 211 -24.53 11.85 5.65
CA GLY A 211 -23.95 11.64 4.34
C GLY A 211 -24.27 10.24 3.82
N GLU A 212 -24.83 10.17 2.62
CA GLU A 212 -25.05 8.92 1.87
C GLU A 212 -24.48 9.09 0.46
N HIS A 213 -23.87 8.03 -0.06
CA HIS A 213 -23.27 7.99 -1.38
C HIS A 213 -23.62 6.67 -2.05
N ASP A 214 -24.32 6.75 -3.17
CA ASP A 214 -24.72 5.65 -4.04
C ASP A 214 -23.91 5.75 -5.33
N VAL A 215 -23.13 4.73 -5.67
CA VAL A 215 -22.53 4.60 -7.02
C VAL A 215 -23.23 3.49 -7.77
N LEU A 216 -23.76 3.84 -8.92
CA LEU A 216 -24.50 2.96 -9.81
C LEU A 216 -23.67 2.67 -11.05
N PHE A 217 -23.50 1.39 -11.34
CA PHE A 217 -23.02 0.88 -12.62
C PHE A 217 -24.22 0.26 -13.34
N LEU A 218 -24.71 0.94 -14.38
CA LEU A 218 -25.92 0.59 -15.10
C LEU A 218 -25.56 -0.06 -16.44
N GLY A 219 -25.77 -1.37 -16.56
CA GLY A 219 -25.62 -2.13 -17.79
C GLY A 219 -26.93 -2.29 -18.55
N ASN A 220 -26.92 -3.04 -19.64
CA ASN A 220 -28.14 -3.27 -20.43
C ASN A 220 -29.17 -4.15 -19.69
N ASP A 221 -28.70 -5.18 -18.98
CA ASP A 221 -29.55 -6.22 -18.36
C ASP A 221 -29.22 -6.44 -16.87
N GLU A 222 -28.31 -5.66 -16.31
CA GLU A 222 -27.90 -5.76 -14.90
C GLU A 222 -27.47 -4.40 -14.34
N ILE A 223 -27.58 -4.27 -13.02
CA ILE A 223 -27.19 -3.08 -12.27
C ILE A 223 -26.35 -3.52 -11.08
N ILE A 224 -25.21 -2.86 -10.88
CA ILE A 224 -24.37 -3.03 -9.70
C ILE A 224 -24.37 -1.72 -8.92
N GLU A 225 -24.66 -1.80 -7.62
CA GLU A 225 -24.73 -0.64 -6.73
C GLU A 225 -23.72 -0.80 -5.59
N VAL A 226 -22.96 0.27 -5.33
CA VAL A 226 -22.08 0.36 -4.17
C VAL A 226 -22.55 1.52 -3.29
N HIS A 227 -23.20 1.18 -2.17
CA HIS A 227 -23.78 2.14 -1.24
C HIS A 227 -22.96 2.30 0.04
N HIS A 228 -22.77 3.55 0.46
CA HIS A 228 -22.26 3.89 1.79
C HIS A 228 -23.18 4.89 2.49
N ARG A 229 -23.43 4.64 3.78
CA ARG A 229 -24.24 5.49 4.64
C ARG A 229 -23.55 5.77 5.96
N ALA A 230 -23.25 7.04 6.22
CA ALA A 230 -22.79 7.48 7.53
C ALA A 230 -24.00 7.73 8.45
N LEU A 231 -24.06 7.03 9.58
CA LEU A 231 -25.09 7.26 10.61
C LEU A 231 -24.72 8.37 11.59
N SER A 232 -23.42 8.62 11.76
CA SER A 232 -22.89 9.68 12.61
C SER A 232 -21.52 10.13 12.11
N ARG A 233 -21.01 11.24 12.65
CA ARG A 233 -19.65 11.72 12.37
C ARG A 233 -18.56 10.92 13.11
N GLN A 234 -18.94 9.97 13.96
CA GLN A 234 -18.03 9.11 14.72
C GLN A 234 -17.12 8.28 13.81
N VAL A 235 -17.62 7.89 12.62
CA VAL A 235 -16.86 7.13 11.62
C VAL A 235 -15.54 7.81 11.22
N PHE A 236 -15.45 9.14 11.27
CA PHE A 236 -14.23 9.87 10.98
C PHE A 236 -13.23 9.84 12.15
N ALA A 237 -13.73 9.87 13.38
CA ALA A 237 -12.89 9.73 14.57
C ALA A 237 -12.33 8.31 14.68
N GLU A 238 -13.15 7.29 14.45
CA GLU A 238 -12.73 5.88 14.44
C GLU A 238 -11.63 5.61 13.42
N GLY A 239 -11.76 6.13 12.19
CA GLY A 239 -10.71 5.94 11.19
C GLY A 239 -9.43 6.71 11.50
N ALA A 240 -9.52 7.87 12.17
CA ALA A 240 -8.34 8.58 12.65
C ALA A 240 -7.61 7.83 13.78
N VAL A 241 -8.37 7.25 14.71
CA VAL A 241 -7.83 6.38 15.78
C VAL A 241 -7.15 5.15 15.17
N ARG A 242 -7.78 4.49 14.20
CA ARG A 242 -7.17 3.37 13.48
C ARG A 242 -5.93 3.77 12.69
N ALA A 243 -5.93 4.94 12.06
CA ALA A 243 -4.75 5.48 11.39
C ALA A 243 -3.61 5.74 12.37
N ALA A 244 -3.92 6.25 13.57
CA ALA A 244 -2.93 6.45 14.62
C ALA A 244 -2.32 5.12 15.09
N GLN A 245 -3.15 4.10 15.34
CA GLN A 245 -2.69 2.73 15.64
C GLN A 245 -1.84 2.16 14.50
N PHE A 246 -2.23 2.39 13.24
CA PHE A 246 -1.51 1.91 12.06
C PHE A 246 -0.09 2.49 11.94
N LEU A 247 0.11 3.75 12.36
CA LEU A 247 1.42 4.41 12.32
C LEU A 247 2.39 3.93 13.41
N ILE A 248 1.90 3.38 14.52
CA ILE A 248 2.77 2.95 15.62
C ILE A 248 3.75 1.88 15.12
N GLY A 249 5.05 2.14 15.30
CA GLY A 249 6.13 1.25 14.88
C GLY A 249 6.43 1.24 13.37
N ARG A 250 5.77 2.09 12.57
CA ARG A 250 6.11 2.26 11.14
C ARG A 250 7.35 3.12 10.97
N SER A 251 8.07 2.87 9.87
CA SER A 251 9.17 3.73 9.43
C SER A 251 8.64 5.05 8.90
N ALA A 252 9.53 6.02 8.70
CA ALA A 252 9.21 7.22 7.93
C ALA A 252 8.59 6.85 6.57
N GLY A 253 7.54 7.55 6.19
CA GLY A 253 6.77 7.33 4.97
C GLY A 253 5.48 8.14 4.96
N LEU A 254 4.94 8.37 3.76
CA LEU A 254 3.60 8.93 3.59
C LEU A 254 2.61 7.78 3.43
N TYR A 255 1.65 7.71 4.34
CA TYR A 255 0.61 6.70 4.41
C TYR A 255 -0.77 7.33 4.21
N SER A 256 -1.73 6.50 3.85
CA SER A 256 -3.08 6.89 3.49
C SER A 256 -4.09 5.80 3.87
N MET A 257 -5.38 6.08 3.66
CA MET A 257 -6.43 5.08 3.88
C MET A 257 -6.31 3.89 2.94
N GLU A 258 -5.72 4.07 1.76
CA GLU A 258 -5.42 2.96 0.85
C GLU A 258 -4.46 1.98 1.51
N ASP A 259 -3.46 2.44 2.28
CA ASP A 259 -2.52 1.55 2.99
C ASP A 259 -3.19 0.75 4.10
N ILE A 260 -4.27 1.26 4.70
CA ILE A 260 -5.09 0.51 5.67
C ILE A 260 -5.97 -0.53 4.96
N ILE A 261 -6.57 -0.17 3.83
CA ILE A 261 -7.51 -1.04 3.08
C ILE A 261 -6.76 -2.13 2.31
N SER A 262 -5.73 -1.74 1.55
CA SER A 262 -4.82 -2.62 0.81
C SER A 262 -3.86 -3.37 1.73
N GLY A 263 -3.80 -2.98 3.01
CA GLY A 263 -2.95 -3.50 4.08
C GLY A 263 -3.13 -4.98 4.40
N LYS A 264 -3.72 -5.78 3.52
CA LYS A 264 -3.68 -7.23 3.62
C LYS A 264 -2.40 -7.86 3.09
N LYS A 265 -1.71 -7.38 2.06
CA LYS A 265 -0.61 -8.19 1.47
C LYS A 265 0.44 -7.41 0.68
N ILE A 266 1.57 -7.11 1.32
CA ILE A 266 2.78 -6.54 0.67
C ILE A 266 3.24 -7.47 -0.46
N VAL A 267 3.30 -8.75 -0.13
CA VAL A 267 3.40 -9.86 -1.07
C VAL A 267 1.98 -10.43 -1.14
N SER A 268 1.41 -10.56 -2.33
CA SER A 268 0.06 -11.11 -2.55
C SER A 268 0.07 -12.63 -2.66
N SER A 269 1.16 -13.18 -3.20
CA SER A 269 1.28 -14.61 -3.46
C SER A 269 2.71 -15.13 -3.35
N ILE A 270 2.80 -16.44 -3.11
CA ILE A 270 4.00 -17.24 -3.33
C ILE A 270 3.59 -18.47 -4.12
N TYR A 271 4.34 -18.81 -5.16
CA TYR A 271 4.08 -19.99 -5.98
C TYR A 271 5.39 -20.62 -6.46
N VAL A 272 5.26 -21.87 -6.90
CA VAL A 272 6.34 -22.59 -7.58
C VAL A 272 6.25 -22.22 -9.06
N GLU A 273 7.29 -21.59 -9.59
CA GLU A 273 7.36 -21.22 -11.01
C GLU A 273 7.88 -22.39 -11.85
N GLU A 274 8.87 -23.11 -11.34
CA GLU A 274 9.45 -24.28 -11.99
C GLU A 274 9.85 -25.35 -10.96
N GLU A 275 9.58 -26.63 -11.26
CA GLU A 275 9.97 -27.78 -10.46
C GLU A 275 10.98 -28.67 -11.19
N ASN A 276 11.86 -29.30 -10.42
CA ASN A 276 12.82 -30.29 -10.93
C ASN A 276 13.72 -29.73 -12.04
N ASN A 277 14.30 -28.56 -11.79
CA ASN A 277 15.29 -27.95 -12.66
C ASN A 277 16.71 -28.17 -12.18
N ALA A 278 17.66 -27.88 -13.07
CA ALA A 278 19.06 -27.75 -12.75
C ALA A 278 19.52 -26.32 -13.04
N ILE A 279 20.46 -25.85 -12.23
CA ILE A 279 21.17 -24.60 -12.46
C ILE A 279 22.54 -24.93 -13.05
N VAL A 280 22.92 -24.19 -14.08
CA VAL A 280 24.26 -24.25 -14.69
C VAL A 280 24.89 -22.85 -14.58
N THR A 281 26.07 -22.79 -13.98
CA THR A 281 26.89 -21.57 -13.89
C THR A 281 28.13 -21.77 -14.74
N LEU A 282 28.26 -20.96 -15.79
CA LEU A 282 29.47 -20.81 -16.57
C LEU A 282 30.40 -19.85 -15.82
N ILE A 283 31.67 -20.23 -15.67
CA ILE A 283 32.62 -19.60 -14.75
C ILE A 283 33.79 -19.01 -15.53
N ASN A 284 34.15 -17.77 -15.22
CA ASN A 284 35.28 -17.05 -15.81
C ASN A 284 35.27 -17.06 -17.35
N MET A 285 34.09 -16.95 -17.97
CA MET A 285 34.01 -16.87 -19.43
C MET A 285 34.60 -15.55 -19.92
N PRO A 286 35.31 -15.51 -21.06
CA PRO A 286 35.62 -14.26 -21.73
C PRO A 286 34.36 -13.38 -21.87
N HIS A 287 34.45 -12.12 -21.48
CA HIS A 287 33.36 -11.14 -21.67
C HIS A 287 33.38 -10.63 -23.12
N ASP A 288 33.26 -11.58 -24.06
CA ASP A 288 33.18 -11.36 -25.49
C ASP A 288 31.80 -11.84 -25.99
N PRO A 289 30.96 -10.95 -26.56
CA PRO A 289 29.64 -11.31 -27.05
C PRO A 289 29.64 -12.44 -28.09
N VAL A 290 30.69 -12.55 -28.90
CA VAL A 290 30.80 -13.61 -29.93
C VAL A 290 31.02 -14.97 -29.26
N TYR A 291 31.95 -15.05 -28.32
CA TYR A 291 32.17 -16.27 -27.53
C TYR A 291 30.93 -16.67 -26.74
N ILE A 292 30.26 -15.72 -26.07
CA ILE A 292 29.03 -15.99 -25.31
C ILE A 292 27.92 -16.53 -26.23
N ALA A 293 27.75 -15.96 -27.42
CA ALA A 293 26.78 -16.44 -28.39
C ALA A 293 27.11 -17.87 -28.87
N ASP A 294 28.38 -18.16 -29.15
CA ASP A 294 28.82 -19.50 -29.57
C ASP A 294 28.52 -20.57 -28.51
N VAL A 295 28.71 -20.26 -27.21
CA VAL A 295 28.35 -21.19 -26.12
C VAL A 295 26.84 -21.48 -26.11
N PHE A 296 25.99 -20.45 -26.23
CA PHE A 296 24.54 -20.67 -26.26
C PHE A 296 24.07 -21.38 -27.54
N ASP A 297 24.75 -21.17 -28.67
CA ASP A 297 24.48 -21.90 -29.91
C ASP A 297 24.80 -23.40 -29.78
N HIS A 298 25.85 -23.78 -29.04
CA HIS A 298 26.14 -25.20 -28.75
C HIS A 298 25.02 -25.85 -27.92
N ILE A 299 24.46 -25.13 -26.95
CA ILE A 299 23.30 -25.59 -26.17
C ILE A 299 22.05 -25.70 -27.07
N ALA A 300 21.77 -24.67 -27.87
CA ALA A 300 20.58 -24.58 -28.71
C ALA A 300 20.56 -25.66 -29.82
N LYS A 301 21.72 -26.01 -30.40
CA LYS A 301 21.85 -27.11 -31.39
C LYS A 301 21.35 -28.44 -30.84
N ASN A 302 21.40 -28.64 -29.53
CA ASN A 302 20.92 -29.84 -28.86
C ASN A 302 19.43 -29.75 -28.44
N SER A 303 18.68 -28.77 -28.95
CA SER A 303 17.24 -28.56 -28.70
C SER A 303 16.86 -28.38 -27.22
N VAL A 304 17.78 -27.84 -26.41
CA VAL A 304 17.54 -27.55 -25.00
C VAL A 304 17.02 -26.12 -24.82
N ASN A 305 15.92 -25.96 -24.09
CA ASN A 305 15.44 -24.65 -23.68
C ASN A 305 16.13 -24.21 -22.38
N ILE A 306 16.67 -23.00 -22.40
CA ILE A 306 17.19 -22.32 -21.21
C ILE A 306 16.15 -21.34 -20.67
N ALA A 307 16.11 -21.20 -19.34
CA ALA A 307 15.28 -20.23 -18.65
C ALA A 307 16.13 -19.47 -17.63
N THR A 308 15.61 -18.34 -17.14
CA THR A 308 16.20 -17.54 -16.04
C THR A 308 17.71 -17.29 -16.20
N ILE A 309 18.10 -16.38 -17.08
CA ILE A 309 19.51 -15.98 -17.22
C ILE A 309 19.84 -14.89 -16.20
N SER A 310 20.90 -15.09 -15.43
CA SER A 310 21.47 -14.11 -14.49
C SER A 310 22.96 -13.97 -14.76
N GLN A 311 23.39 -12.74 -15.07
CA GLN A 311 24.77 -12.41 -15.37
C GLN A 311 25.36 -11.56 -14.24
N ALA A 312 26.52 -11.97 -13.73
CA ALA A 312 27.28 -11.15 -12.77
C ALA A 312 27.96 -9.96 -13.47
N TYR A 313 28.33 -8.93 -12.71
CA TYR A 313 29.15 -7.85 -13.24
C TYR A 313 30.50 -8.43 -13.71
N PRO A 314 30.95 -8.15 -14.96
CA PRO A 314 32.22 -8.68 -15.47
C PRO A 314 33.42 -8.22 -14.64
N GLN A 315 34.37 -9.12 -14.37
CA GLN A 315 35.60 -8.84 -13.64
C GLN A 315 36.80 -9.37 -14.41
N ASP A 316 37.86 -8.56 -14.51
CA ASP A 316 39.13 -8.91 -15.16
C ASP A 316 38.98 -9.45 -16.59
N GLY A 317 38.02 -8.90 -17.35
CA GLY A 317 37.73 -9.31 -18.73
C GLY A 317 36.93 -10.61 -18.84
N THR A 318 36.47 -11.16 -17.71
CA THR A 318 35.66 -12.37 -17.64
C THR A 318 34.28 -12.11 -17.01
N VAL A 319 33.34 -13.03 -17.21
CA VAL A 319 31.98 -12.96 -16.68
C VAL A 319 31.48 -14.34 -16.27
N ASP A 320 30.70 -14.37 -15.19
CA ASP A 320 29.94 -15.55 -14.80
C ASP A 320 28.49 -15.40 -15.27
N ILE A 321 28.00 -16.43 -15.97
CA ILE A 321 26.61 -16.48 -16.45
C ILE A 321 25.96 -17.72 -15.86
N THR A 322 24.86 -17.52 -15.17
CA THR A 322 24.06 -18.61 -14.61
C THR A 322 22.70 -18.68 -15.30
N PHE A 323 22.25 -19.89 -15.63
CA PHE A 323 20.93 -20.14 -16.21
C PHE A 323 20.30 -21.41 -15.65
N SER A 324 18.98 -21.54 -15.79
CA SER A 324 18.23 -22.76 -15.46
C SER A 324 17.90 -23.57 -16.71
N VAL A 325 17.85 -24.90 -16.52
CA VAL A 325 17.39 -25.88 -17.52
C VAL A 325 16.54 -26.94 -16.83
N ALA A 326 15.70 -27.65 -17.57
CA ALA A 326 15.01 -28.81 -17.03
C ALA A 326 16.03 -29.88 -16.60
N SER A 327 15.81 -30.58 -15.49
CA SER A 327 16.80 -31.58 -15.01
C SER A 327 17.04 -32.71 -16.01
N LEU A 328 16.02 -33.05 -16.81
CA LEU A 328 16.11 -34.05 -17.86
C LEU A 328 17.05 -33.65 -19.01
N ASP A 329 17.28 -32.35 -19.20
CA ASP A 329 18.18 -31.81 -20.23
C ASP A 329 19.62 -31.59 -19.71
N LEU A 330 19.88 -31.79 -18.41
CA LEU A 330 21.17 -31.45 -17.81
C LEU A 330 22.35 -32.20 -18.43
N GLU A 331 22.20 -33.50 -18.70
CA GLU A 331 23.28 -34.29 -19.32
C GLU A 331 23.53 -33.88 -20.77
N THR A 332 22.48 -33.51 -21.49
CA THR A 332 22.58 -32.95 -22.84
C THR A 332 23.33 -31.62 -22.83
N VAL A 333 23.04 -30.76 -21.86
CA VAL A 333 23.76 -29.48 -21.68
C VAL A 333 25.23 -29.72 -21.33
N ARG A 334 25.53 -30.66 -20.43
CA ARG A 334 26.92 -31.02 -20.09
C ARG A 334 27.70 -31.44 -21.33
N ALA A 335 27.15 -32.36 -22.11
CA ALA A 335 27.78 -32.81 -23.35
C ALA A 335 28.03 -31.65 -24.32
N ALA A 336 27.07 -30.74 -24.48
CA ALA A 336 27.22 -29.57 -25.34
C ALA A 336 28.28 -28.57 -24.83
N LEU A 337 28.37 -28.38 -23.51
CA LEU A 337 29.36 -27.50 -22.90
C LEU A 337 30.78 -28.09 -22.93
N ASP A 338 30.90 -29.42 -22.84
CA ASP A 338 32.18 -30.13 -22.93
C ASP A 338 32.81 -30.06 -24.34
N GLU A 339 32.02 -29.72 -25.37
CA GLU A 339 32.51 -29.44 -26.73
C GLU A 339 33.15 -28.04 -26.86
N VAL A 340 32.85 -27.13 -25.92
CA VAL A 340 33.39 -25.76 -25.95
C VAL A 340 34.77 -25.75 -25.32
N GLU A 341 35.79 -25.39 -26.12
CA GLU A 341 37.17 -25.36 -25.66
C GLU A 341 37.37 -24.33 -24.52
N SER A 342 38.07 -24.76 -23.47
CA SER A 342 38.46 -23.94 -22.32
C SER A 342 37.29 -23.36 -21.49
N LEU A 343 36.09 -23.92 -21.59
CA LEU A 343 34.95 -23.50 -20.78
C LEU A 343 34.92 -24.23 -19.42
N SER A 344 34.74 -23.48 -18.34
CA SER A 344 34.52 -24.04 -16.99
C SER A 344 33.08 -23.80 -16.57
N TYR A 345 32.43 -24.83 -16.02
CA TYR A 345 31.07 -24.70 -15.52
C TYR A 345 30.82 -25.54 -14.26
N LYS A 346 29.76 -25.19 -13.52
CA LYS A 346 29.23 -25.95 -12.39
C LYS A 346 27.74 -26.17 -12.57
N CYS A 347 27.26 -27.32 -12.15
CA CYS A 347 25.83 -27.63 -12.17
C CYS A 347 25.32 -27.99 -10.78
N VAL A 348 24.07 -27.64 -10.52
CA VAL A 348 23.32 -28.07 -9.34
C VAL A 348 21.96 -28.59 -9.80
N SER A 349 21.70 -29.89 -9.61
CA SER A 349 20.40 -30.53 -9.88
C SER A 349 19.42 -30.35 -8.72
N ASP A 350 18.19 -30.85 -8.90
CA ASP A 350 17.16 -30.91 -7.86
C ASP A 350 16.82 -29.53 -7.30
N ILE A 351 16.59 -28.59 -8.22
CA ILE A 351 16.27 -27.20 -7.91
C ILE A 351 14.80 -26.92 -8.19
N THR A 352 14.18 -26.21 -7.24
CA THR A 352 12.86 -25.61 -7.38
C THR A 352 13.02 -24.10 -7.43
N LYS A 353 12.33 -23.45 -8.36
CA LYS A 353 12.24 -21.99 -8.46
C LYS A 353 10.94 -21.54 -7.78
N LEU A 354 11.07 -20.80 -6.68
CA LEU A 354 9.96 -20.14 -6.02
C LEU A 354 9.91 -18.67 -6.38
N THR A 355 8.71 -18.13 -6.46
CA THR A 355 8.47 -16.73 -6.75
C THR A 355 7.50 -16.13 -5.75
N ILE A 356 7.89 -14.98 -5.18
CA ILE A 356 6.98 -14.09 -4.46
C ILE A 356 6.60 -12.92 -5.34
N GLU A 357 5.35 -12.51 -5.26
CA GLU A 357 4.79 -11.46 -6.08
C GLU A 357 3.81 -10.61 -5.28
N GLY A 358 3.79 -9.29 -5.52
CA GLY A 358 2.82 -8.38 -4.95
C GLY A 358 3.08 -6.92 -5.32
N ASP A 359 2.01 -6.21 -5.71
CA ASP A 359 2.08 -4.79 -6.08
C ASP A 359 2.54 -3.89 -4.92
N GLY A 360 2.33 -4.35 -3.68
CA GLY A 360 2.81 -3.67 -2.47
C GLY A 360 4.33 -3.69 -2.32
N MET A 361 5.05 -4.56 -3.04
CA MET A 361 6.51 -4.67 -2.96
C MET A 361 7.21 -3.42 -3.50
N ALA A 362 6.70 -2.82 -4.58
CA ALA A 362 7.32 -1.65 -5.23
C ALA A 362 7.34 -0.40 -4.33
N ARG A 363 6.43 -0.33 -3.35
CA ARG A 363 6.22 0.84 -2.49
C ARG A 363 6.79 0.65 -1.08
N GLN A 364 7.40 -0.50 -0.80
CA GLN A 364 7.84 -0.84 0.55
C GLN A 364 9.31 -1.27 0.60
N TYR A 365 10.07 -0.55 1.43
CA TYR A 365 11.44 -0.92 1.75
C TYR A 365 11.50 -2.18 2.63
N GLY A 366 12.56 -2.98 2.46
CA GLY A 366 12.88 -4.10 3.34
C GLY A 366 12.23 -5.45 3.00
N VAL A 367 11.49 -5.56 1.89
CA VAL A 367 10.90 -6.85 1.43
C VAL A 367 11.99 -7.91 1.24
N VAL A 368 13.08 -7.57 0.55
CA VAL A 368 14.24 -8.45 0.34
C VAL A 368 14.86 -8.89 1.67
N SER A 369 15.08 -7.93 2.59
CA SER A 369 15.62 -8.22 3.92
C SER A 369 14.74 -9.21 4.70
N LYS A 370 13.42 -9.03 4.63
CA LYS A 370 12.44 -9.90 5.30
C LYS A 370 12.41 -11.30 4.69
N LEU A 371 12.44 -11.39 3.36
CA LEU A 371 12.56 -12.67 2.64
C LEU A 371 13.81 -13.44 3.09
N PHE A 372 14.99 -12.83 2.98
CA PHE A 372 16.24 -13.49 3.35
C PHE A 372 16.32 -13.80 4.84
N SER A 373 15.75 -12.97 5.72
CA SER A 373 15.67 -13.28 7.15
C SER A 373 14.82 -14.53 7.42
N ALA A 374 13.69 -14.68 6.72
CA ALA A 374 12.83 -15.86 6.84
C ALA A 374 13.52 -17.14 6.36
N LEU A 375 14.24 -17.06 5.23
CA LEU A 375 15.03 -18.17 4.71
C LEU A 375 16.21 -18.52 5.64
N ALA A 376 16.94 -17.52 6.13
CA ALA A 376 18.08 -17.69 7.02
C ALA A 376 17.68 -18.31 8.37
N ALA A 377 16.58 -17.86 8.98
CA ALA A 377 16.02 -18.43 10.21
C ALA A 377 15.70 -19.93 10.06
N ASN A 378 15.43 -20.37 8.84
CA ASN A 378 15.13 -21.75 8.48
C ASN A 378 16.33 -22.49 7.86
N ARG A 379 17.52 -21.87 7.80
CA ARG A 379 18.74 -22.44 7.21
C ARG A 379 18.57 -22.88 5.74
N ILE A 380 17.76 -22.16 4.98
CA ILE A 380 17.51 -22.43 3.56
C ILE A 380 18.55 -21.68 2.73
N LYS A 381 19.20 -22.38 1.80
CA LYS A 381 20.19 -21.80 0.87
C LYS A 381 19.53 -21.50 -0.46
N THR A 382 19.88 -20.36 -1.05
CA THR A 382 19.49 -19.96 -2.40
C THR A 382 20.67 -20.08 -3.36
N TYR A 383 20.40 -20.40 -4.63
CA TYR A 383 21.42 -20.57 -5.68
C TYR A 383 21.40 -19.44 -6.70
N ILE A 384 20.20 -18.98 -7.07
CA ILE A 384 19.98 -17.82 -7.94
C ILE A 384 18.86 -16.99 -7.30
N VAL A 385 18.98 -15.67 -7.39
CA VAL A 385 17.90 -14.75 -7.09
C VAL A 385 17.82 -13.75 -8.23
N THR A 386 16.60 -13.51 -8.72
CA THR A 386 16.29 -12.51 -9.75
C THR A 386 15.08 -11.72 -9.29
N ASP A 387 15.09 -10.41 -9.48
CA ASP A 387 14.02 -9.53 -9.04
C ASP A 387 13.53 -8.56 -10.13
N SER A 388 12.34 -8.03 -9.90
CA SER A 388 11.75 -6.86 -10.54
C SER A 388 10.99 -6.06 -9.46
N GLU A 389 10.39 -4.93 -9.84
CA GLU A 389 9.67 -4.05 -8.88
C GLU A 389 8.59 -4.76 -8.06
N THR A 390 7.93 -5.76 -8.63
CA THR A 390 6.79 -6.46 -8.01
C THR A 390 7.02 -7.95 -7.77
N ARG A 391 8.20 -8.47 -8.12
CA ARG A 391 8.46 -9.92 -8.14
C ARG A 391 9.88 -10.25 -7.70
N ILE A 392 10.04 -11.26 -6.85
CA ILE A 392 11.35 -11.84 -6.53
C ILE A 392 11.27 -13.35 -6.71
N SER A 393 12.10 -13.89 -7.59
CA SER A 393 12.26 -15.31 -7.82
C SER A 393 13.58 -15.80 -7.23
N PHE A 394 13.57 -16.97 -6.62
CA PHE A 394 14.77 -17.58 -6.03
C PHE A 394 14.76 -19.09 -6.17
N CYS A 395 15.93 -19.64 -6.50
CA CYS A 395 16.16 -21.06 -6.70
C CYS A 395 16.74 -21.71 -5.43
N LEU A 396 16.20 -22.85 -5.03
CA LEU A 396 16.62 -23.62 -3.85
C LEU A 396 16.55 -25.13 -4.11
N LYS A 397 17.12 -25.96 -3.22
CA LYS A 397 17.00 -27.41 -3.33
C LYS A 397 15.55 -27.87 -3.15
N ASN A 398 15.09 -28.83 -3.95
CA ASN A 398 13.74 -29.39 -3.91
C ASN A 398 13.28 -29.77 -2.48
N GLN A 399 14.17 -30.39 -1.71
CA GLN A 399 13.89 -30.79 -0.32
C GLN A 399 13.55 -29.62 0.62
N ASP A 400 13.98 -28.40 0.28
CA ASP A 400 13.76 -27.20 1.07
C ASP A 400 12.53 -26.40 0.61
N ALA A 401 11.91 -26.76 -0.53
CA ALA A 401 10.83 -25.97 -1.15
C ALA A 401 9.62 -25.81 -0.23
N THR A 402 9.10 -26.90 0.34
CA THR A 402 7.96 -26.84 1.27
C THR A 402 8.28 -26.03 2.52
N LYS A 403 9.52 -26.14 3.03
CA LYS A 403 9.99 -25.39 4.20
C LYS A 403 10.08 -23.90 3.89
N ALA A 404 10.58 -23.54 2.71
CA ALA A 404 10.68 -22.18 2.23
C ALA A 404 9.29 -21.56 2.05
N ILE A 405 8.36 -22.26 1.40
CA ILE A 405 6.98 -21.78 1.24
C ILE A 405 6.38 -21.45 2.60
N LYS A 406 6.44 -22.39 3.56
CA LYS A 406 5.91 -22.16 4.91
C LYS A 406 6.57 -20.97 5.61
N ALA A 407 7.88 -20.85 5.54
CA ALA A 407 8.63 -19.75 6.16
C ALA A 407 8.27 -18.39 5.57
N VAL A 408 8.14 -18.31 4.25
CA VAL A 408 7.82 -17.07 3.53
C VAL A 408 6.35 -16.70 3.71
N THR A 409 5.43 -17.67 3.63
CA THR A 409 4.00 -17.49 3.97
C THR A 409 3.84 -16.91 5.37
N GLN A 410 4.53 -17.48 6.36
CA GLN A 410 4.49 -16.96 7.73
C GLN A 410 5.08 -15.55 7.84
N ALA A 411 6.20 -15.29 7.16
CA ALA A 411 6.85 -13.98 7.21
C ALA A 411 5.95 -12.89 6.61
N PHE A 412 5.28 -13.16 5.49
CA PHE A 412 4.50 -12.17 4.76
C PHE A 412 2.99 -12.19 5.04
N GLY A 413 2.51 -13.11 5.89
CA GLY A 413 1.09 -13.21 6.23
C GLY A 413 0.22 -13.66 5.05
N LEU A 414 0.73 -14.62 4.25
CA LEU A 414 0.07 -15.12 3.05
C LEU A 414 -1.01 -16.15 3.35
#